data_AF-A0A522P4K8-F1
#
_entry.id   AF-A0A522P4K8-F1
#
_cell.length_a   1.000
_cell.length_b   1.000
_cell.length_c   1.000
_cell.angle_alpha   90.00
_cell.angle_beta   90.00
_cell.angle_gamma   90.00
#
_symmetry.space_group_name_H-M   'P 1'
#
loop_
_entity.id
_entity.type
_entity.pdbx_description
1 polymer ?
#
loop_
_entity_poly.entity_id
_entity_poly.type
_entity_poly.pdbx_seq_one_letter_code
_entity_poly.pdbx_strand_id
1 'polypeptide(L)' 'MSRFKVNPAAFAEAGAVVTVHGRPKMILTPVGHADAPNLDSIKGQLKLLAQLQEPQEIEQELERLSRTRDQDVVGKAQ' A
#
# COMPACT_ATOMS: atom_id res chain seq x y z
N MET A 1 -18.35 22.96 -6.47
CA MET A 1 -18.19 21.98 -5.36
C MET A 1 -17.45 20.75 -5.89
N SER A 2 -16.56 20.13 -5.11
CA SER A 2 -15.84 18.90 -5.54
C SER A 2 -16.82 17.72 -5.64
N ARG A 3 -16.86 17.03 -6.79
CA ARG A 3 -17.72 15.85 -7.03
C ARG A 3 -17.49 14.74 -6.01
N PHE A 4 -16.23 14.55 -5.61
CA PHE A 4 -15.85 13.59 -4.58
C PHE A 4 -16.44 13.94 -3.20
N LYS A 5 -16.43 15.22 -2.80
CA LYS A 5 -17.00 15.64 -1.51
C LYS A 5 -18.52 15.50 -1.45
N VAL A 6 -19.19 15.60 -2.60
CA VAL A 6 -20.65 15.50 -2.71
C VAL A 6 -21.12 14.05 -2.60
N ASN A 7 -20.39 13.10 -3.18
CA ASN A 7 -20.71 11.68 -3.08
C ASN A 7 -19.44 10.81 -3.21
N PRO A 8 -18.75 10.53 -2.09
CA PRO A 8 -17.56 9.67 -2.09
C PRO A 8 -17.88 8.22 -2.50
N ALA A 9 -19.07 7.72 -2.16
CA ALA A 9 -19.47 6.33 -2.40
C ALA A 9 -19.58 6.00 -3.90
N ALA A 10 -19.90 6.99 -4.74
CA ALA A 10 -19.92 6.81 -6.20
C ALA A 10 -18.56 6.40 -6.80
N PHE A 11 -17.47 6.55 -6.04
CA PHE A 11 -16.11 6.21 -6.46
C PHE A 11 -15.58 4.93 -5.80
N ALA A 12 -16.40 4.24 -5.01
CA ALA A 12 -15.96 3.07 -4.24
C ALA A 12 -15.49 1.91 -5.15
N GLU A 13 -16.15 1.69 -6.30
CA GLU A 13 -15.84 0.58 -7.21
C GLU A 13 -14.82 0.94 -8.28
N ALA A 14 -14.76 2.19 -8.73
CA ALA A 14 -13.86 2.64 -9.79
C ALA A 14 -12.55 3.25 -9.25
N GLY A 15 -12.53 3.68 -7.99
CA GLY A 15 -11.45 4.45 -7.40
C GLY A 15 -11.53 5.94 -7.74
N ALA A 16 -10.65 6.72 -7.12
CA ALA A 16 -10.53 8.16 -7.39
C ALA A 16 -9.17 8.72 -6.99
N VAL A 17 -8.66 9.66 -7.78
CA VAL A 17 -7.57 10.54 -7.36
C VAL A 17 -8.16 11.88 -6.94
N VAL A 18 -8.00 12.24 -5.67
CA VAL A 18 -8.47 13.50 -5.12
C VAL A 18 -7.35 14.52 -5.14
N THR A 19 -7.53 15.56 -5.95
CA THR A 19 -6.57 16.65 -6.10
C THR A 19 -7.01 17.92 -5.38
N VAL A 20 -6.05 18.66 -4.83
CA VAL A 20 -6.22 20.01 -4.28
C VAL A 20 -5.23 20.93 -4.97
N HIS A 21 -5.71 22.04 -5.57
CA HIS A 21 -4.89 22.95 -6.39
C HIS A 21 -4.07 22.23 -7.49
N GLY A 22 -4.67 21.24 -8.16
CA GLY A 22 -4.02 20.47 -9.22
C GLY A 22 -2.98 19.44 -8.74
N ARG A 23 -2.74 19.32 -7.43
CA ARG A 23 -1.82 18.34 -6.85
C ARG A 23 -2.59 17.18 -6.21
N PRO A 24 -2.20 15.91 -6.43
CA PRO A 24 -2.83 14.77 -5.78
C PRO A 24 -2.58 14.82 -4.26
N LYS A 25 -3.64 14.64 -3.47
CA LYS A 25 -3.58 14.62 -2.01
C LYS A 25 -4.02 13.29 -1.42
N MET A 26 -4.86 12.55 -2.14
CA MET A 26 -5.39 11.26 -1.68
C MET A 26 -5.76 10.39 -2.89
N ILE A 27 -5.52 9.10 -2.79
CA ILE A 27 -5.92 8.10 -3.79
C ILE A 27 -6.83 7.09 -3.10
N LEU A 28 -8.05 6.95 -3.63
CA LEU A 28 -9.00 5.92 -3.25
C LEU A 28 -8.86 4.76 -4.23
N THR A 29 -8.51 3.58 -3.71
CA THR A 29 -8.38 2.36 -4.51
C THR A 29 -9.47 1.39 -4.07
N PRO A 30 -10.29 0.85 -5.00
CA PRO A 30 -11.27 -0.18 -4.69
C PRO A 30 -10.59 -1.39 -4.07
N VAL A 31 -11.09 -1.85 -2.92
CA VAL A 31 -10.67 -3.13 -2.35
C VAL A 31 -11.51 -4.20 -3.03
N GLY A 32 -11.05 -4.71 -4.17
CA GLY A 32 -11.65 -5.88 -4.77
C GLY A 32 -11.55 -7.07 -3.82
N HIS A 33 -12.63 -7.85 -3.68
CA HIS A 33 -12.51 -9.24 -3.27
C HIS A 33 -11.89 -10.00 -4.44
N ALA A 34 -10.56 -9.92 -4.55
CA ALA A 34 -9.85 -10.68 -5.55
C ALA A 34 -10.00 -12.17 -5.21
N ASP A 35 -10.39 -12.98 -6.20
CA ASP A 35 -9.93 -14.36 -6.29
C ASP A 35 -8.45 -14.39 -5.90
N ALA A 36 -8.10 -15.28 -4.96
CA ALA A 36 -6.81 -15.44 -4.29
C ALA A 36 -5.73 -14.41 -4.71
N PRO A 37 -5.35 -13.45 -3.84
CA PRO A 37 -4.48 -12.35 -4.22
C PRO A 37 -3.20 -12.86 -4.88
N ASN A 38 -3.01 -12.49 -6.14
CA ASN A 38 -1.82 -12.89 -6.88
C ASN A 38 -0.61 -12.09 -6.40
N LEU A 39 0.58 -12.69 -6.48
CA LEU A 39 1.80 -12.12 -5.92
C LEU A 39 2.13 -10.73 -6.50
N ASP A 40 1.76 -10.48 -7.75
CA ASP A 40 2.03 -9.22 -8.42
C ASP A 40 1.11 -8.09 -7.93
N SER A 41 -0.16 -8.39 -7.62
CA SER A 41 -1.07 -7.41 -7.01
C SER A 41 -0.62 -7.03 -5.61
N ILE A 42 -0.15 -8.00 -4.83
CA ILE A 42 0.42 -7.77 -3.48
C ILE A 42 1.66 -6.88 -3.58
N LYS A 43 2.58 -7.18 -4.51
CA LYS A 43 3.77 -6.35 -4.74
C LYS A 43 3.42 -4.92 -5.18
N GLY A 44 2.40 -4.77 -6.02
CA GLY A 44 1.90 -3.47 -6.46
C GLY A 44 1.39 -2.62 -5.30
N GLN A 45 0.56 -3.22 -4.44
CA GLN A 45 0.03 -2.55 -3.24
C GLN A 45 1.15 -2.18 -2.25
N LEU A 46 2.10 -3.08 -2.01
CA LEU A 46 3.27 -2.80 -1.15
C LEU A 46 4.15 -1.68 -1.69
N LYS A 47 4.38 -1.62 -3.01
CA LYS A 47 5.12 -0.50 -3.63
C LYS A 47 4.40 0.83 -3.46
N LEU A 48 3.08 0.86 -3.60
CA LEU A 48 2.30 2.08 -3.39
C LEU A 48 2.32 2.54 -1.93
N LEU A 49 2.24 1.61 -0.98
CA LEU A 49 2.37 1.91 0.45
C LEU A 49 3.77 2.41 0.80
N ALA A 50 4.81 1.79 0.23
CA ALA A 50 6.19 2.23 0.40
C ALA A 50 6.41 3.67 -0.12
N GLN A 51 5.72 4.08 -1.19
CA GLN A 51 5.82 5.47 -1.69
C GLN A 51 5.18 6.53 -0.78
N LEU A 52 4.40 6.11 0.22
CA LEU A 52 3.76 7.01 1.19
C LEU A 52 4.59 7.17 2.47
N GLN A 53 5.67 6.40 2.63
CA GLN A 53 6.55 6.46 3.78
C GLN A 53 7.86 7.15 3.43
N GLU A 54 8.47 7.79 4.42
CA GLU A 54 9.79 8.40 4.23
C GLU A 54 10.81 7.27 3.98
N PRO A 55 11.75 7.40 3.02
CA PRO A 55 12.70 6.34 2.67
C PRO A 55 13.46 5.75 3.88
N GLN A 56 13.72 6.60 4.89
CA GLN A 56 14.36 6.19 6.15
C GLN A 56 13.53 5.21 6.99
N GLU A 57 12.20 5.35 6.99
CA GLU A 57 11.30 4.44 7.72
C GLU A 57 11.28 3.06 7.05
N ILE A 58 11.35 3.03 5.72
CA ILE A 58 11.40 1.81 4.92
C ILE A 58 12.71 1.05 5.16
N GLU A 59 13.84 1.75 5.16
CA GLU A 59 15.15 1.15 5.43
C GLU A 59 15.22 0.55 6.84
N GLN A 60 14.73 1.26 7.86
CA GLN A 60 14.68 0.76 9.24
C GLN A 60 13.82 -0.50 9.36
N GLU A 61 12.66 -0.52 8.69
CA GLU A 61 11.77 -1.67 8.71
C GLU A 61 12.35 -2.87 7.94
N LEU A 62 13.03 -2.63 6.80
CA LEU A 62 13.75 -3.67 6.06
C LEU A 62 14.89 -4.29 6.89
N GLU A 63 15.66 -3.46 7.60
CA GLU A 63 16.70 -3.95 8.53
C GLU A 63 16.08 -4.79 9.66
N ARG A 64 14.97 -4.34 10.24
CA ARG A 64 14.26 -5.07 11.29
C ARG A 64 13.80 -6.44 10.79
N LEU A 65 13.18 -6.50 9.61
CA LEU A 65 12.70 -7.74 8.99
C LEU A 65 13.85 -8.68 8.60
N SER A 66 14.97 -8.15 8.12
CA SER A 66 16.17 -8.96 7.83
C SER A 66 16.68 -9.65 9.09
N ARG A 67 16.78 -8.93 10.21
CA ARG A 67 17.23 -9.49 11.49
C ARG A 67 16.27 -10.55 12.04
N THR A 68 14.96 -10.37 11.86
CA THR A 68 13.97 -11.38 12.27
C THR A 68 14.05 -12.64 11.39
N ARG A 69 14.27 -12.49 10.08
CA ARG A 69 14.44 -13.64 9.16
C ARG A 69 15.67 -14.48 9.52
N ASP A 70 16.78 -13.85 9.87
CA ASP A 70 18.01 -14.55 10.24
C ASP A 70 17.84 -15.34 11.57
N GLN A 71 16.98 -14.85 12.48
CA GLN A 71 16.63 -15.58 13.70
C GLN A 71 15.80 -16.85 13.43
N ASP A 72 14.91 -16.80 12.44
CA ASP A 72 14.08 -17.96 12.06
C ASP A 72 14.85 -19.05 11.30
N VAL A 73 15.93 -18.69 10.58
CA VAL A 73 16.76 -19.65 9.82
C VAL A 73 17.69 -20.46 10.74
N VAL A 74 18.17 -19.87 11.84
CA VAL A 74 19.09 -20.55 12.78
C VAL A 74 18.39 -21.66 13.60
N GLY A 75 17.05 -21.67 13.65
CA GLY A 75 16.27 -22.68 14.40
C GLY A 75 15.95 -23.99 13.68
N LYS A 76 16.31 -24.16 12.40
CA LYS A 76 15.97 -25.37 11.60
C LYS A 76 17.18 -26.23 11.19
N ALA A 77 18.34 -26.00 11.77
CA ALA A 77 19.53 -26.82 11.58
C ALA A 77 19.86 -27.60 12.86
N GLN A 78 19.01 -28.58 13.21
CA GLN A 78 19.34 -29.71 14.08
C GLN A 78 18.66 -30.97 13.55
#